data_AF-A0A0C3JTU5-F1
#
_entry.id   AF-A0A0C3JTU5-F1
#
_cell.length_a   1.000
_cell.length_b   1.000
_cell.length_c   1.000
_cell.angle_alpha   90.00
_cell.angle_beta   90.00
_cell.angle_gamma   90.00
#
_symmetry.space_group_name_H-M   'P 1'
#
loop_
_entity.id
_entity.type
_entity.pdbx_description
1 polymer ?
#
loop_
_entity_poly.entity_id
_entity_poly.type
_entity_poly.pdbx_seq_one_letter_code
_entity_poly.pdbx_strand_id
1 'polypeptide(L)'
;MSVLRPPRHMGFNQHPSLLDRFDPSPYENDDALKEGYYLAHCLPTTNQIVSVLRTVRREYHSQAERTLNRVYILSNERAWALEEVKRALKDDGWEDVVSTVDLDLDAEQYHVSMAVDMAIAEKAEVFIGNGFSSLSSNVVLLRMAKGMDVTSNRFL
;
A
#
# COMPACT_ATOMS: atom_id res chain seq x y z
N MET A 1 -34.05 5.58 7.42
CA MET A 1 -32.64 6.02 7.34
C MET A 1 -31.81 4.80 7.01
N SER A 2 -31.23 4.75 5.81
CA SER A 2 -30.33 3.65 5.42
C SER A 2 -29.09 3.73 6.30
N VAL A 3 -28.88 2.74 7.17
CA VAL A 3 -27.61 2.56 7.87
C VAL A 3 -26.59 2.23 6.78
N LEU A 4 -25.86 3.24 6.30
CA LEU A 4 -24.78 3.01 5.36
C LEU A 4 -23.78 2.07 6.03
N ARG A 5 -23.61 0.89 5.44
CA ARG A 5 -22.64 -0.10 5.91
C ARG A 5 -21.27 0.58 5.97
N PRO A 6 -20.51 0.44 7.08
CA PRO A 6 -19.20 1.06 7.18
C PRO A 6 -18.33 0.66 5.98
N PRO A 7 -17.45 1.57 5.51
CA PRO A 7 -16.59 1.29 4.37
C PRO A 7 -15.75 0.05 4.69
N ARG A 8 -15.61 -0.83 3.71
CA ARG A 8 -14.75 -2.01 3.77
C ARG A 8 -13.67 -1.87 2.72
N HIS A 9 -12.59 -2.60 2.88
CA HIS A 9 -11.61 -2.77 1.80
C HIS A 9 -12.29 -3.20 0.50
N MET A 10 -11.69 -2.86 -0.64
CA MET A 10 -12.25 -3.12 -1.96
C MET A 10 -11.89 -4.51 -2.48
N GLY A 11 -12.87 -5.24 -3.03
CA GLY A 11 -12.63 -6.46 -3.81
C GLY A 11 -11.74 -7.50 -3.12
N PHE A 12 -10.65 -7.88 -3.80
CA PHE A 12 -9.68 -8.87 -3.33
C PHE A 12 -8.93 -8.44 -2.07
N ASN A 13 -8.91 -7.15 -1.71
CA ASN A 13 -8.33 -6.69 -0.45
C ASN A 13 -9.10 -7.18 0.80
N GLN A 14 -10.26 -7.85 0.62
CA GLN A 14 -11.02 -8.52 1.66
C GLN A 14 -10.77 -10.03 1.72
N HIS A 15 -9.87 -10.58 0.90
CA HIS A 15 -9.68 -12.03 0.83
C HIS A 15 -9.28 -12.59 2.22
N PRO A 16 -9.92 -13.66 2.72
CA PRO A 16 -9.77 -14.11 4.10
C PRO A 16 -8.38 -14.67 4.45
N SER A 17 -7.53 -14.93 3.46
CA SER A 17 -6.13 -15.35 3.70
C SER A 17 -5.17 -14.17 3.89
N LEU A 18 -5.62 -12.92 3.67
CA LEU A 18 -4.78 -11.74 3.87
C LEU A 18 -4.64 -11.43 5.37
N LEU A 19 -3.45 -10.97 5.74
CA LEU A 19 -3.07 -10.73 7.14
C LEU A 19 -3.73 -9.46 7.69
N ASP A 20 -3.57 -8.33 6.99
CA ASP A 20 -4.09 -7.05 7.45
C ASP A 20 -5.58 -6.94 7.09
N ARG A 21 -6.40 -6.61 8.10
CA ARG A 21 -7.85 -6.49 7.98
C ARG A 21 -8.30 -5.14 8.50
N PHE A 22 -9.33 -4.60 7.87
CA PHE A 22 -10.01 -3.40 8.33
C PHE A 22 -11.22 -3.78 9.19
N ASP A 23 -11.19 -3.40 10.47
CA ASP A 23 -12.28 -3.63 11.42
C ASP A 23 -12.62 -2.34 12.19
N PRO A 24 -13.64 -1.59 11.74
CA PRO A 24 -14.07 -0.39 12.42
C PRO A 24 -15.02 -0.66 13.62
N SER A 25 -15.33 -1.93 13.93
CA SER A 25 -16.29 -2.28 14.99
C SER A 25 -15.96 -1.69 16.37
N PRO A 26 -14.69 -1.54 16.79
CA PRO A 26 -14.37 -0.93 18.08
C PRO A 26 -14.78 0.54 18.20
N TYR A 27 -15.02 1.21 17.06
CA TYR A 27 -15.31 2.64 16.98
C TYR A 27 -16.76 2.91 16.54
N GLU A 28 -17.64 1.91 16.51
CA GLU A 28 -19.01 2.07 15.99
C GLU A 28 -19.85 3.11 16.72
N ASN A 29 -19.55 3.39 17.99
CA ASN A 29 -20.28 4.33 18.83
C ASN A 29 -19.63 5.72 18.90
N ASP A 30 -18.52 5.95 18.18
CA ASP A 30 -17.81 7.22 18.16
C ASP A 30 -17.39 7.56 16.72
N ASP A 31 -18.17 8.45 16.09
CA ASP A 31 -17.98 8.82 14.70
C ASP A 31 -16.61 9.47 14.45
N ALA A 32 -16.08 10.25 15.39
CA ALA A 32 -14.79 10.92 15.24
C ALA A 32 -13.63 9.92 15.30
N LEU A 33 -13.67 8.96 16.23
CA LEU A 33 -12.68 7.89 16.29
C LEU A 33 -12.76 6.97 15.08
N LYS A 34 -13.98 6.68 14.60
CA LYS A 34 -14.21 5.86 13.42
C LYS A 34 -13.70 6.53 12.15
N GLU A 35 -13.94 7.82 11.99
CA GLU A 35 -13.40 8.62 10.88
C GLU A 35 -11.86 8.65 10.94
N GLY A 36 -11.29 8.89 12.12
CA GLY A 36 -9.84 8.86 12.32
C GLY A 36 -9.22 7.50 11.96
N TYR A 37 -9.85 6.40 12.38
CA TYR A 37 -9.43 5.04 12.02
C TYR A 37 -9.50 4.81 10.50
N TYR A 38 -10.60 5.23 9.85
CA TYR A 38 -10.73 5.15 8.40
C TYR A 38 -9.65 5.97 7.67
N LEU A 39 -9.43 7.22 8.06
CA LEU A 39 -8.42 8.09 7.45
C LEU A 39 -7.01 7.55 7.62
N ALA A 40 -6.70 6.92 8.76
CA ALA A 40 -5.39 6.28 8.96
C ALA A 40 -5.07 5.17 7.94
N HIS A 41 -6.10 4.51 7.38
CA HIS A 41 -5.94 3.45 6.37
C HIS A 41 -6.15 3.96 4.94
N CYS A 42 -7.03 4.96 4.78
CA CYS A 42 -7.39 5.51 3.46
C CYS A 42 -6.45 6.63 2.99
N LEU A 43 -5.97 7.47 3.90
CA LEU A 43 -5.12 8.62 3.60
C LEU A 43 -4.11 8.84 4.74
N PRO A 44 -3.18 7.89 4.95
CA PRO A 44 -2.20 7.99 6.02
C PRO A 44 -1.25 9.17 5.81
N THR A 45 -0.81 9.74 6.91
CA THR A 45 0.30 10.69 6.94
C THR A 45 1.63 10.01 6.60
N THR A 46 2.63 10.81 6.19
CA THR A 46 4.01 10.34 5.95
C THR A 46 4.55 9.50 7.10
N ASN A 47 4.32 9.92 8.35
CA ASN A 47 4.78 9.19 9.54
C ASN A 47 4.09 7.84 9.71
N GLN A 48 2.80 7.75 9.40
CA GLN A 48 2.05 6.49 9.43
C GLN A 48 2.57 5.53 8.35
N ILE A 49 2.80 6.03 7.12
CA ILE A 49 3.39 5.25 6.03
C ILE A 49 4.75 4.68 6.45
N VAL A 50 5.66 5.52 6.97
CA VAL A 50 6.99 5.09 7.42
C VAL A 50 6.88 4.04 8.54
N SER A 51 5.95 4.22 9.49
CA SER A 51 5.73 3.28 10.59
C SER A 51 5.28 1.89 10.08
N VAL A 52 4.36 1.85 9.12
CA VAL A 52 3.90 0.60 8.49
C VAL A 52 5.06 -0.06 7.75
N LEU A 53 5.78 0.68 6.90
CA LEU A 53 6.92 0.15 6.14
C LEU A 53 8.02 -0.40 7.06
N ARG A 54 8.32 0.27 8.17
CA ARG A 54 9.27 -0.20 9.19
C ARG A 54 8.83 -1.53 9.80
N THR A 55 7.54 -1.65 10.12
CA THR A 55 6.97 -2.89 10.67
C THR A 55 7.06 -4.03 9.67
N VAL A 56 6.63 -3.80 8.42
CA VAL A 56 6.70 -4.79 7.34
C VAL A 56 8.14 -5.23 7.07
N ARG A 57 9.09 -4.29 6.99
CA ARG A 57 10.52 -4.59 6.79
C ARG A 57 11.09 -5.47 7.90
N ARG A 58 10.76 -5.17 9.17
CA ARG A 58 11.19 -5.97 10.34
C ARG A 58 10.60 -7.38 10.31
N GLU A 59 9.30 -7.50 10.05
CA GLU A 59 8.61 -8.80 9.98
C GLU A 59 9.17 -9.67 8.85
N TYR A 60 9.38 -9.08 7.67
CA TYR A 60 10.00 -9.76 6.55
C TYR A 60 11.42 -10.25 6.87
N HIS A 61 12.24 -9.41 7.51
CA HIS A 61 13.59 -9.80 7.93
C HIS A 61 13.57 -11.02 8.86
N SER A 62 12.62 -11.06 9.79
CA SER A 62 12.47 -12.18 10.73
C SER A 62 12.06 -13.51 10.06
N GLN A 63 11.44 -13.44 8.88
CA GLN A 63 10.94 -14.61 8.16
C GLN A 63 11.88 -15.09 7.05
N ALA A 64 12.55 -14.17 6.37
CA ALA A 64 13.29 -14.48 5.15
C ALA A 64 14.82 -14.43 5.30
N GLU A 65 15.34 -14.03 6.47
CA GLU A 65 16.79 -13.78 6.72
C GLU A 65 17.44 -12.80 5.72
N ARG A 66 16.63 -12.03 4.97
CA ARG A 66 17.02 -10.96 4.06
C ARG A 66 16.21 -9.70 4.37
N THR A 67 16.77 -8.53 4.07
CA THR A 67 16.14 -7.25 4.38
C THR A 67 15.66 -6.56 3.11
N LEU A 68 14.52 -5.85 3.22
CA LEU A 68 14.01 -5.02 2.13
C LEU A 68 14.79 -3.70 2.13
N ASN A 69 15.44 -3.39 1.01
CA ASN A 69 16.31 -2.22 0.88
C ASN A 69 15.75 -1.12 -0.02
N ARG A 70 14.80 -1.47 -0.90
CA ARG A 70 14.32 -0.60 -1.96
C ARG A 70 12.81 -0.46 -1.91
N VAL A 71 12.32 0.75 -2.15
CA VAL A 71 10.90 1.06 -2.23
C VAL A 71 10.58 1.66 -3.59
N TYR A 72 9.52 1.16 -4.21
CA TYR A 72 8.88 1.80 -5.35
C TYR A 72 7.51 2.31 -4.91
N ILE A 73 7.31 3.63 -4.96
CA ILE A 73 6.05 4.28 -4.61
C ILE A 73 5.22 4.47 -5.88
N LEU A 74 4.19 3.63 -6.04
CA LEU A 74 3.17 3.85 -7.06
C LEU A 74 2.06 4.73 -6.53
N SER A 75 1.84 5.89 -7.13
CA SER A 75 0.83 6.84 -6.66
C SER A 75 0.39 7.81 -7.75
N ASN A 76 -0.87 8.25 -7.66
CA ASN A 76 -1.44 9.35 -8.44
C ASN A 76 -1.23 10.73 -7.78
N GLU A 77 -0.47 10.80 -6.68
CA GLU A 77 -0.13 12.03 -6.00
C GLU A 77 0.84 12.93 -6.78
N ARG A 78 0.94 14.19 -6.36
CA ARG A 78 1.87 15.15 -6.96
C ARG A 78 3.32 14.84 -6.57
N ALA A 79 4.25 15.15 -7.48
CA ALA A 79 5.68 14.91 -7.27
C ALA A 79 6.22 15.47 -5.93
N TRP A 80 5.80 16.67 -5.51
CA TRP A 80 6.26 17.26 -4.25
C TRP A 80 5.80 16.48 -3.01
N ALA A 81 4.61 15.87 -3.04
CA ALA A 81 4.10 15.04 -1.96
C ALA A 81 4.87 13.71 -1.91
N LEU A 82 5.19 13.15 -3.08
CA LEU A 82 6.05 11.97 -3.19
C LEU A 82 7.46 12.21 -2.67
N GLU A 83 8.05 13.38 -2.94
CA GLU A 83 9.38 13.74 -2.43
C GLU A 83 9.44 13.81 -0.89
N GLU A 84 8.35 14.23 -0.23
CA GLU A 84 8.28 14.19 1.24
C GLU A 84 8.37 12.76 1.76
N VAL A 85 7.58 11.85 1.19
CA VAL A 85 7.59 10.42 1.56
C VAL A 85 8.94 9.79 1.22
N LYS A 86 9.52 10.08 0.05
CA LYS A 86 10.84 9.61 -0.36
C LYS A 86 11.91 9.99 0.65
N ARG A 87 11.92 11.26 1.09
CA ARG A 87 12.87 11.74 2.11
C ARG A 87 12.69 11.02 3.44
N ALA A 88 11.45 10.92 3.92
CA ALA A 88 11.17 10.28 5.21
C ALA A 88 11.56 8.79 5.22
N LEU A 89 11.39 8.07 4.10
CA LEU A 89 11.84 6.69 3.96
C LEU A 89 13.37 6.58 3.88
N LYS A 90 14.04 7.49 3.16
CA LYS A 90 15.52 7.53 3.16
C LYS A 90 16.07 7.79 4.56
N ASP A 91 15.45 8.72 5.32
CA ASP A 91 15.82 9.01 6.70
C ASP A 91 15.56 7.82 7.65
N ASP A 92 14.57 6.97 7.34
CA ASP A 92 14.32 5.68 8.02
C ASP A 92 15.33 4.57 7.62
N GLY A 93 16.26 4.86 6.72
CA GLY A 93 17.33 3.93 6.33
C GLY A 93 16.95 2.97 5.20
N TRP A 94 16.08 3.38 4.28
CA TRP A 94 15.92 2.69 2.99
C TRP A 94 17.03 3.11 2.02
N GLU A 95 17.67 2.15 1.35
CA GLU A 95 18.83 2.42 0.47
C GLU A 95 18.42 3.15 -0.81
N ASP A 96 17.28 2.76 -1.40
CA ASP A 96 16.74 3.38 -2.59
C ASP A 96 15.22 3.58 -2.49
N VAL A 97 14.76 4.73 -2.94
CA VAL A 97 13.34 5.09 -2.95
C VAL A 97 13.05 5.85 -4.24
N VAL A 98 12.28 5.20 -5.11
CA VAL A 98 11.83 5.72 -6.40
C VAL A 98 10.30 5.68 -6.45
N SER A 99 9.71 6.38 -7.41
CA SER A 99 8.25 6.51 -7.53
C SER A 99 7.79 6.54 -8.98
N THR A 100 6.48 6.53 -9.22
CA THR A 100 5.87 6.65 -10.55
C THR A 100 6.41 7.84 -11.35
N VAL A 101 6.72 8.96 -10.69
CA VAL A 101 7.25 10.16 -11.38
C VAL A 101 8.72 10.07 -11.76
N ASP A 102 9.45 9.07 -11.25
CA ASP A 102 10.85 8.81 -11.59
C ASP A 102 10.99 7.84 -12.77
N LEU A 103 9.87 7.31 -13.30
CA LEU A 103 9.88 6.48 -14.50
C LEU A 103 10.21 7.32 -15.74
N ASP A 104 11.21 6.89 -16.50
CA ASP A 104 11.52 7.43 -17.82
C ASP A 104 10.60 6.77 -18.85
N LEU A 105 9.54 7.48 -19.25
CA LEU A 105 8.51 7.00 -20.18
C LEU A 105 8.43 7.92 -21.40
N ASP A 106 8.32 7.33 -22.60
CA ASP A 106 7.92 8.06 -23.79
C ASP A 106 6.41 8.42 -23.77
N ALA A 107 5.96 9.19 -24.76
CA ALA A 107 4.59 9.68 -24.81
C ALA A 107 3.57 8.54 -24.90
N GLU A 108 3.86 7.51 -25.68
CA GLU A 108 3.04 6.32 -25.85
C GLU A 108 2.97 5.50 -24.55
N GLN A 109 4.09 5.33 -23.86
CA GLN A 109 4.20 4.63 -22.58
C GLN A 109 3.50 5.36 -21.44
N TYR A 110 3.45 6.69 -21.47
CA TYR A 110 2.75 7.49 -20.46
C TYR A 110 1.26 7.11 -20.36
N HIS A 111 0.61 6.82 -21.50
CA HIS A 111 -0.79 6.40 -21.56
C HIS A 111 -1.06 5.06 -20.87
N VAL A 112 -0.02 4.25 -20.65
CA VAL A 112 -0.10 2.95 -19.97
C VAL A 112 0.71 2.91 -18.68
N SER A 113 1.14 4.08 -18.16
CA SER A 113 1.95 4.21 -16.94
C SER A 113 1.37 3.47 -15.74
N MET A 114 0.05 3.56 -15.53
CA MET A 114 -0.65 2.80 -14.48
C MET A 114 -0.50 1.28 -14.61
N ALA A 115 -0.43 0.75 -15.84
CA ALA A 115 -0.18 -0.67 -16.07
C ALA A 115 1.27 -1.04 -15.78
N VAL A 116 2.22 -0.13 -16.02
CA VAL A 116 3.63 -0.28 -15.63
C VAL A 116 3.76 -0.32 -14.11
N ASP A 117 3.11 0.60 -13.39
CA ASP A 117 3.05 0.62 -11.92
C ASP A 117 2.55 -0.73 -11.38
N MET A 118 1.42 -1.23 -11.90
CA MET A 118 0.85 -2.50 -11.48
C MET A 118 1.77 -3.68 -11.78
N ALA A 119 2.48 -3.68 -12.92
CA ALA A 119 3.43 -4.73 -13.28
C ALA A 119 4.67 -4.74 -12.37
N ILE A 120 5.09 -3.58 -11.86
CA ILE A 120 6.16 -3.48 -10.85
C ILE A 120 5.62 -4.01 -9.50
N ALA A 121 4.45 -3.55 -9.07
CA ALA A 121 3.81 -3.95 -7.82
C ALA A 121 3.55 -5.47 -7.74
N GLU A 122 3.14 -6.07 -8.85
CA GLU A 122 2.91 -7.51 -8.96
C GLU A 122 4.19 -8.32 -8.71
N LYS A 123 5.36 -7.80 -9.09
CA LYS A 123 6.66 -8.49 -9.00
C LYS A 123 7.43 -8.22 -7.70
N ALA A 124 7.03 -7.21 -6.92
CA ALA A 124 7.73 -6.84 -5.69
C ALA A 124 7.77 -7.99 -4.67
N GLU A 125 8.83 -8.10 -3.86
CA GLU A 125 8.88 -9.12 -2.80
C GLU A 125 7.73 -8.95 -1.80
N VAL A 126 7.38 -7.71 -1.49
CA VAL A 126 6.21 -7.35 -0.67
C VAL A 126 5.47 -6.20 -1.34
N PHE A 127 4.15 -6.29 -1.42
CA PHE A 127 3.26 -5.23 -1.86
C PHE A 127 2.52 -4.65 -0.65
N ILE A 128 2.58 -3.32 -0.47
CA ILE A 128 1.82 -2.60 0.54
C ILE A 128 0.83 -1.69 -0.20
N GLY A 129 -0.46 -2.01 -0.11
CA GLY A 129 -1.52 -1.32 -0.83
C GLY A 129 -2.39 -0.43 0.05
N ASN A 130 -3.21 0.40 -0.59
CA ASN A 130 -4.35 1.03 0.08
C ASN A 130 -5.55 0.08 -0.01
N GLY A 131 -6.09 -0.35 1.13
CA GLY A 131 -7.17 -1.34 1.16
C GLY A 131 -8.46 -0.87 0.46
N PHE A 132 -8.67 0.44 0.35
CA PHE A 132 -9.83 1.05 -0.34
C PHE A 132 -9.58 1.33 -1.83
N SER A 133 -8.39 1.05 -2.34
CA SER A 133 -8.05 1.23 -3.76
C SER A 133 -8.43 0.02 -4.59
N SER A 134 -9.18 0.25 -5.68
CA SER A 134 -9.46 -0.79 -6.70
C SER A 134 -8.19 -1.22 -7.45
N LEU A 135 -7.24 -0.31 -7.66
CA LEU A 135 -5.95 -0.64 -8.25
C LEU A 135 -5.17 -1.60 -7.35
N SER A 136 -5.11 -1.33 -6.04
CA SER A 136 -4.48 -2.24 -5.09
C SER A 136 -5.18 -3.60 -5.07
N SER A 137 -6.52 -3.64 -5.14
CA SER A 137 -7.27 -4.90 -5.28
C SER A 137 -6.89 -5.68 -6.52
N ASN A 138 -6.63 -5.03 -7.66
CA ASN A 138 -6.18 -5.71 -8.86
C ASN A 138 -4.75 -6.26 -8.71
N VAL A 139 -3.84 -5.52 -8.07
CA VAL A 139 -2.49 -6.01 -7.78
C VAL A 139 -2.53 -7.25 -6.88
N VAL A 140 -3.33 -7.23 -5.81
CA VAL A 140 -3.51 -8.39 -4.91
C VAL A 140 -4.08 -9.58 -5.65
N LEU A 141 -5.12 -9.38 -6.47
CA LEU A 141 -5.67 -10.43 -7.33
C LEU A 141 -4.60 -11.07 -8.22
N LEU A 142 -3.81 -10.25 -8.92
CA LEU A 142 -2.77 -10.73 -9.85
C LEU A 142 -1.66 -11.50 -9.11
N ARG A 143 -1.18 -10.98 -7.98
CA ARG A 143 -0.18 -11.65 -7.13
C ARG A 143 -0.69 -13.01 -6.64
N MET A 144 -1.92 -13.05 -6.14
CA MET A 144 -2.56 -14.29 -5.68
C MET A 144 -2.77 -15.29 -6.83
N ALA A 145 -3.22 -14.84 -8.00
CA ALA A 145 -3.40 -15.68 -9.17
C ALA A 145 -2.08 -16.31 -9.66
N LYS A 146 -0.94 -15.63 -9.42
CA LYS A 146 0.41 -16.15 -9.69
C LYS A 146 0.98 -17.05 -8.60
N GLY A 147 0.23 -17.29 -7.52
CA GLY A 147 0.69 -18.13 -6.40
C GLY A 147 1.77 -17.47 -5.54
N MET A 148 1.86 -16.13 -5.57
CA MET A 148 2.70 -15.39 -4.61
C MET A 148 2.22 -15.66 -3.19
N ASP A 149 3.14 -15.69 -2.23
CA ASP A 149 2.79 -15.85 -0.83
C ASP A 149 1.79 -14.78 -0.40
N VAL A 150 0.65 -15.19 0.16
CA VAL A 150 -0.42 -14.30 0.61
C VAL A 150 0.05 -13.32 1.67
N THR A 151 1.05 -13.70 2.48
CA THR A 151 1.64 -12.85 3.53
C THR A 151 2.46 -11.68 2.96
N SER A 152 2.85 -11.77 1.68
CA SER A 152 3.55 -10.70 0.96
C SER A 152 2.62 -9.57 0.48
N ASN A 153 1.32 -9.66 0.75
CA ASN A 153 0.34 -8.60 0.47
C ASN A 153 -0.08 -7.96 1.80
N ARG A 154 0.23 -6.67 1.95
CA ARG A 154 0.04 -5.88 3.16
C ARG A 154 -0.80 -4.63 2.86
N PHE A 155 -1.36 -4.01 3.88
CA PHE A 155 -2.13 -2.77 3.75
C PHE A 155 -1.64 -1.68 4.71
N LEU A 156 -1.85 -0.42 4.30
CA LEU A 156 -1.68 0.78 5.13
C LEU A 156 -2.73 0.84 6.25
#